data_AF-A0AAU5NRG0-F1
#
_entry.id   AF-A0AAU5NRG0-F1
#
_cell.length_a   1.000
_cell.length_b   1.000
_cell.length_c   1.000
_cell.angle_alpha   90.00
_cell.angle_beta   90.00
_cell.angle_gamma   90.00
#
_symmetry.space_group_name_H-M   'P 1'
#
loop_
_entity.id
_entity.type
_entity.pdbx_description
1 polymer ?
#
loop_
_entity_poly.entity_id
_entity_poly.type
_entity_poly.pdbx_seq_one_letter_code
_entity_poly.pdbx_strand_id
1 'polypeptide(L)'
;MIYHVVPLDDWSADPGRPYAPASLARDGFVHCSPDEETTLAVVDAFYRTAPRPLLALVLDEARLTARCEWEAAAPAPPPGVGPETLFPHVFGPLDRDAVVRVLEVRWDDHGQAAGLTPHRLIPTG
;
A
#
# COMPACT_ATOMS: atom_id res chain seq x y z
N MET A 1 4.49 4.72 -10.70
CA MET A 1 3.25 4.20 -10.08
C MET A 1 3.69 3.32 -8.94
N ILE A 2 3.17 3.58 -7.74
CA ILE A 2 3.60 2.91 -6.50
C ILE A 2 2.39 2.30 -5.78
N TYR A 3 2.65 1.39 -4.84
CA TYR A 3 1.59 0.62 -4.17
C TYR A 3 1.64 0.82 -2.67
N HIS A 4 0.50 1.12 -2.04
CA HIS A 4 0.38 1.18 -0.58
C HIS A 4 -0.68 0.19 -0.09
N VAL A 5 -0.32 -0.63 0.90
CA VAL A 5 -1.21 -1.67 1.47
C VAL A 5 -1.91 -1.13 2.71
N VAL A 6 -3.25 -1.27 2.74
CA VAL A 6 -4.09 -0.70 3.81
C VAL A 6 -5.37 -1.52 4.03
N PRO A 7 -5.82 -1.74 5.28
CA PRO A 7 -7.16 -2.28 5.54
C PRO A 7 -8.28 -1.36 5.01
N LEU A 8 -9.37 -1.93 4.50
CA LEU A 8 -10.50 -1.14 3.97
C LEU A 8 -11.05 -0.13 4.99
N ASP A 9 -11.19 -0.53 6.25
CA ASP A 9 -11.73 0.33 7.31
C ASP A 9 -10.83 1.53 7.56
N ASP A 10 -9.50 1.33 7.57
CA ASP A 10 -8.53 2.43 7.74
C ASP A 10 -8.56 3.39 6.55
N TRP A 11 -8.67 2.86 5.33
CA TRP A 11 -8.79 3.68 4.12
C TRP A 11 -10.08 4.48 4.09
N SER A 12 -11.19 3.88 4.53
CA SER A 12 -12.54 4.47 4.48
C SER A 12 -12.90 5.35 5.67
N ALA A 13 -12.06 5.39 6.72
CA ALA A 13 -12.37 6.08 7.96
C ALA A 13 -12.57 7.60 7.80
N ASP A 14 -11.80 8.25 6.92
CA ASP A 14 -11.93 9.67 6.61
C ASP A 14 -11.72 9.93 5.11
N PRO A 15 -12.74 9.68 4.27
CA PRO A 15 -12.61 9.76 2.82
C PRO A 15 -12.45 11.20 2.31
N GLY A 16 -12.74 12.20 3.15
CA GLY A 16 -12.61 13.63 2.80
C GLY A 16 -11.21 14.20 3.03
N ARG A 17 -10.27 13.41 3.54
CA ARG A 17 -8.91 13.86 3.88
C ARG A 17 -7.82 13.03 3.20
N PRO A 18 -6.63 13.63 2.97
CA PRO A 18 -5.43 12.86 2.66
C PRO A 18 -5.20 11.75 3.68
N TYR A 19 -4.79 10.59 3.22
CA TYR A 19 -4.63 9.41 4.06
C TYR A 19 -3.27 9.43 4.77
N ALA A 20 -3.27 9.33 6.10
CA ALA A 20 -2.07 9.34 6.91
C ALA A 20 -2.00 8.07 7.79
N PRO A 21 -1.26 7.03 7.36
CA PRO A 21 -1.11 5.80 8.15
C PRO A 21 -0.22 6.03 9.37
N ALA A 22 -0.29 5.10 10.33
CA ALA A 22 0.52 5.15 11.55
C ALA A 22 2.05 5.18 11.28
N SER A 23 2.52 4.65 10.14
CA SER A 23 3.94 4.72 9.76
C SER A 23 4.40 6.15 9.56
N LEU A 24 3.54 7.07 9.10
CA LEU A 24 3.93 8.46 8.89
C LEU A 24 4.32 9.12 10.21
N ALA A 25 3.58 8.85 11.29
CA ALA A 25 3.89 9.36 12.62
C ALA A 25 5.07 8.64 13.28
N ARG A 26 5.21 7.33 13.04
CA ARG A 26 6.20 6.47 13.69
C ARG A 26 7.58 6.49 13.04
N ASP A 27 7.61 6.42 11.70
CA ASP A 27 8.82 6.28 10.90
C ASP A 27 9.17 7.59 10.15
N GLY A 28 8.21 8.51 10.03
CA GLY A 28 8.36 9.76 9.28
C GLY A 28 7.95 9.68 7.81
N PHE A 29 7.50 8.51 7.33
CA PHE A 29 7.08 8.30 5.95
C PHE A 29 6.05 7.18 5.80
N VAL A 30 5.38 7.15 4.65
CA VAL A 30 4.48 6.08 4.23
C VAL A 30 5.24 5.08 3.38
N HIS A 31 5.27 3.83 3.82
CA HIS A 31 5.87 2.72 3.08
C HIS A 31 5.01 2.40 1.85
N CYS A 32 5.62 2.43 0.68
CA CYS A 32 5.03 1.93 -0.55
C CYS A 32 5.93 0.85 -1.18
N SER A 33 5.36 0.07 -2.09
CA SER A 33 6.06 -0.95 -2.88
C SER A 33 6.23 -0.49 -4.33
N PRO A 34 7.30 -0.93 -5.01
CA PRO A 34 7.62 -0.51 -6.38
C PRO A 34 6.68 -1.11 -7.44
N ASP A 35 6.14 -2.30 -7.18
CA ASP A 35 5.32 -3.07 -8.11
C ASP A 35 4.39 -4.05 -7.39
N GLU A 36 3.53 -4.72 -8.18
CA GLU A 36 2.56 -5.71 -7.67
C GLU A 36 3.24 -6.93 -7.04
N GLU A 37 4.30 -7.47 -7.64
CA GLU A 37 5.02 -8.64 -7.11
C GLU A 37 5.59 -8.37 -5.72
N THR A 38 6.29 -7.25 -5.57
CA THR A 38 6.83 -6.80 -4.29
C THR A 38 5.72 -6.50 -3.28
N THR A 39 4.60 -5.93 -3.74
CA THR A 39 3.43 -5.68 -2.89
C THR A 39 2.88 -6.98 -2.29
N LEU A 40 2.75 -8.05 -3.09
CA LEU A 40 2.29 -9.35 -2.59
C LEU A 40 3.26 -9.95 -1.57
N ALA A 41 4.58 -9.82 -1.81
CA ALA A 41 5.59 -10.23 -0.84
C ALA A 41 5.51 -9.46 0.49
N VAL A 42 5.27 -8.14 0.43
CA VAL A 42 5.02 -7.29 1.62
C VAL A 42 3.76 -7.75 2.36
N VAL A 43 2.68 -8.06 1.65
CA VAL A 43 1.44 -8.56 2.24
C VAL A 43 1.68 -9.87 2.99
N ASP A 44 2.39 -10.82 2.38
CA ASP A 44 2.70 -12.12 3.00
C ASP A 44 3.63 -11.99 4.20
N ALA A 45 4.58 -11.05 4.17
CA ALA A 45 5.50 -10.82 5.27
C ALA A 45 4.84 -10.15 6.48
N PHE A 46 3.99 -9.14 6.24
CA PHE A 46 3.59 -8.20 7.29
C PHE A 46 2.08 -8.08 7.54
N TYR A 47 1.23 -8.54 6.62
CA TYR A 47 -0.22 -8.30 6.66
C TYR A 47 -1.08 -9.57 6.71
N ARG A 48 -0.51 -10.76 6.91
CA ARG A 48 -1.29 -12.02 6.99
C ARG A 48 -2.41 -12.02 8.03
N THR A 49 -2.24 -11.29 9.12
CA THR A 49 -3.23 -11.16 10.20
C THR A 49 -3.99 -9.83 10.18
N ALA A 50 -3.80 -9.01 9.14
CA ALA A 50 -4.50 -7.74 9.02
C ALA A 50 -6.01 -7.96 8.82
N PRO A 51 -6.86 -7.03 9.27
CA PRO A 51 -8.29 -7.06 8.95
C PRO A 51 -8.52 -7.13 7.45
N ARG A 52 -9.52 -7.90 7.04
CA ARG A 52 -9.95 -8.02 5.65
C ARG A 52 -11.28 -7.26 5.45
N PRO A 53 -11.52 -6.65 4.27
CA PRO A 53 -10.67 -6.66 3.07
C PRO A 53 -9.37 -5.86 3.24
N LEU A 54 -8.30 -6.35 2.63
CA LEU A 54 -7.01 -5.67 2.54
C LEU A 54 -6.86 -5.10 1.14
N LEU A 55 -6.56 -3.81 1.04
CA LEU A 55 -6.45 -3.09 -0.23
C LEU A 55 -5.00 -2.83 -0.60
N ALA A 56 -4.76 -2.69 -1.89
CA ALA A 56 -3.57 -2.10 -2.46
C ALA A 56 -3.97 -0.85 -3.26
N LEU A 57 -3.62 0.32 -2.74
CA LEU A 57 -3.79 1.60 -3.42
C LEU A 57 -2.69 1.76 -4.46
N VAL A 58 -3.05 2.01 -5.71
CA VAL A 58 -2.08 2.32 -6.76
C VAL A 58 -2.04 3.84 -6.92
N LEU A 59 -0.88 4.43 -6.65
CA LEU A 59 -0.67 5.88 -6.68
C LEU A 59 0.17 6.31 -7.89
N ASP A 60 -0.23 7.43 -8.47
CA ASP A 60 0.60 8.21 -9.39
C ASP A 60 1.48 9.19 -8.61
N GLU A 61 2.77 8.94 -8.61
CA GLU A 61 3.77 9.76 -7.91
C GLU A 61 3.76 11.22 -8.35
N ALA A 62 3.45 11.48 -9.63
CA ALA A 62 3.42 12.85 -10.16
C ALA A 62 2.25 13.68 -9.61
N ARG A 63 1.28 13.03 -8.96
CA ARG A 63 0.10 13.66 -8.34
C ARG A 63 0.24 13.80 -6.83
N LEU A 64 1.33 13.29 -6.24
CA LEU A 64 1.62 13.48 -4.83
C LEU A 64 2.08 14.92 -4.58
N THR A 65 1.53 15.52 -3.53
CA THR A 65 2.00 16.79 -2.99
C THR A 65 3.22 16.60 -2.10
N ALA A 66 3.32 15.43 -1.45
CA ALA A 66 4.44 15.05 -0.61
C ALA A 66 5.63 14.55 -1.45
N ARG A 67 6.85 14.71 -0.90
CA ARG A 67 8.07 14.17 -1.50
C ARG A 67 8.04 12.64 -1.49
N CYS A 68 8.33 12.01 -2.61
CA CYS A 68 8.51 10.56 -2.74
C CYS A 68 9.98 10.28 -3.07
N GLU A 69 10.65 9.45 -2.28
CA GLU A 69 12.03 9.02 -2.53
C GLU A 69 12.09 7.51 -2.67
N TRP A 70 12.95 7.03 -3.56
CA TRP A 70 13.17 5.61 -3.79
C TRP A 70 14.45 5.21 -3.06
N GLU A 71 14.29 4.49 -1.96
CA GLU A 71 15.38 4.19 -1.03
C GLU A 71 15.47 2.68 -0.75
N ALA A 72 16.57 2.23 -0.16
CA ALA A 72 16.65 0.87 0.33
C ALA A 72 15.53 0.59 1.35
N ALA A 73 15.07 -0.66 1.40
CA ALA A 73 14.03 -1.05 2.34
C ALA A 73 14.39 -0.71 3.79
N ALA A 74 13.43 -0.17 4.54
CA ALA A 74 13.60 0.18 5.94
C ALA A 74 12.72 -0.73 6.82
N PRO A 75 13.29 -1.62 7.67
CA PRO A 75 14.72 -1.86 7.90
C PRO A 75 15.39 -2.84 6.91
N ALA A 76 14.60 -3.69 6.23
CA ALA A 76 15.07 -4.71 5.30
C ALA A 76 13.92 -5.14 4.37
N PRO A 77 14.21 -5.66 3.16
CA PRO A 77 13.17 -6.11 2.24
C PRO A 77 12.46 -7.37 2.79
N PRO A 78 11.20 -7.62 2.40
CA PRO A 78 10.51 -8.86 2.77
C PRO A 78 11.19 -10.09 2.14
N PRO A 79 11.00 -11.30 2.69
CA PRO A 79 11.51 -12.53 2.09
C PRO A 79 11.10 -12.67 0.61
N GLY A 80 12.03 -13.09 -0.23
CA GLY A 80 11.81 -13.24 -1.67
C GLY A 80 12.10 -11.98 -2.50
N VAL A 81 12.29 -10.82 -1.85
CA VAL A 81 12.66 -9.57 -2.54
C VAL A 81 14.15 -9.30 -2.39
N GLY A 82 14.78 -8.86 -3.48
CA GLY A 82 16.22 -8.62 -3.54
C GLY A 82 16.69 -7.50 -2.60
N PRO A 83 17.93 -7.57 -2.07
CA PRO A 83 18.47 -6.55 -1.15
C PRO A 83 18.64 -5.17 -1.78
N GLU A 84 18.80 -5.12 -3.11
CA GLU A 84 18.97 -3.87 -3.87
C GLU A 84 17.63 -3.28 -4.36
N THR A 85 16.50 -3.93 -4.07
CA THR A 85 15.19 -3.39 -4.46
C THR A 85 14.92 -2.10 -3.70
N LEU A 86 14.64 -1.03 -4.44
CA LEU A 86 14.27 0.26 -3.87
C LEU A 86 12.76 0.30 -3.59
N PHE A 87 12.41 0.88 -2.46
CA PHE A 87 11.06 1.08 -1.98
C PHE A 87 10.73 2.57 -2.01
N PRO A 88 9.58 2.96 -2.59
CA PRO A 88 9.12 4.33 -2.51
C PRO A 88 8.67 4.68 -1.07
N HIS A 89 9.26 5.72 -0.50
CA HIS A 89 8.88 6.31 0.76
C HIS A 89 8.26 7.69 0.52
N VAL A 90 7.02 7.88 0.96
CA VAL A 90 6.31 9.16 0.83
C VAL A 90 6.37 9.92 2.15
N PHE A 91 7.05 11.07 2.15
CA PHE A 91 7.31 11.90 3.34
C PHE A 91 6.15 12.86 3.62
N GLY A 92 4.94 12.31 3.71
CA GLY A 92 3.71 13.05 3.98
C GLY A 92 2.47 12.17 3.80
N PRO A 93 1.27 12.72 4.03
CA PRO A 93 0.02 12.03 3.76
C PRO A 93 -0.10 11.68 2.27
N LEU A 94 -0.81 10.59 1.97
CA LEU A 94 -1.15 10.22 0.60
C LEU A 94 -2.36 11.00 0.11
N ASP A 95 -2.19 11.76 -0.97
CA ASP A 95 -3.28 12.46 -1.63
C ASP A 95 -4.29 11.46 -2.22
N ARG A 96 -5.57 11.62 -1.88
CA ARG A 96 -6.64 10.76 -2.41
C ARG A 96 -6.70 10.81 -3.92
N ASP A 97 -6.51 12.00 -4.49
CA ASP A 97 -6.47 12.20 -5.93
C ASP A 97 -5.28 11.50 -6.58
N ALA A 98 -4.16 11.29 -5.89
CA ALA A 98 -3.04 10.53 -6.44
C ALA A 98 -3.37 9.03 -6.63
N VAL A 99 -4.41 8.52 -5.96
CA VAL A 99 -4.85 7.13 -6.12
C VAL A 99 -5.58 6.95 -7.45
N VAL A 100 -4.93 6.24 -8.38
CA VAL A 100 -5.48 5.97 -9.72
C VAL A 100 -6.24 4.66 -9.79
N ARG A 101 -5.97 3.72 -8.88
CA ARG A 101 -6.74 2.46 -8.72
C ARG A 101 -6.76 2.03 -7.27
N VAL A 102 -7.86 1.39 -6.88
CA VAL A 102 -7.97 0.65 -5.62
C VAL A 102 -8.12 -0.82 -5.98
N LEU A 103 -7.18 -1.63 -5.53
CA LEU A 103 -7.18 -3.07 -5.70
C LEU A 103 -7.43 -3.75 -4.35
N GLU A 104 -7.96 -4.96 -4.38
CA GLU A 104 -8.15 -5.83 -3.22
C GLU A 104 -7.22 -7.03 -3.33
N VAL A 105 -6.57 -7.38 -2.23
CA VAL A 105 -5.72 -8.56 -2.12
C VAL A 105 -6.57 -9.82 -2.19
N ARG A 106 -6.24 -10.70 -3.13
CA ARG A 106 -6.76 -12.06 -3.21
C ARG A 106 -5.89 -12.99 -2.38
N TRP A 107 -6.54 -13.87 -1.63
CA TRP A 107 -5.88 -14.87 -0.81
C TRP A 107 -6.16 -16.25 -1.39
N ASP A 108 -5.17 -17.15 -1.34
CA ASP A 108 -5.37 -18.56 -1.65
C ASP A 108 -5.89 -19.36 -0.42
N ASP A 109 -6.07 -20.66 -0.61
CA ASP A 109 -6.54 -21.58 0.43
C ASP A 109 -5.54 -21.76 1.60
N HIS A 110 -4.29 -21.33 1.41
CA HIS A 110 -3.25 -21.33 2.43
C HIS A 110 -3.11 -19.97 3.15
N GLY A 111 -3.92 -18.98 2.76
CA GLY A 111 -3.86 -17.63 3.33
C GLY A 111 -2.67 -16.82 2.84
N GLN A 112 -2.09 -17.17 1.69
CA GLN A 112 -1.05 -16.39 1.02
C GLN A 112 -1.67 -15.41 0.03
N ALA A 113 -0.99 -14.28 -0.20
CA ALA A 113 -1.39 -13.27 -1.17
C ALA A 113 -1.18 -13.81 -2.61
N ALA A 114 -2.29 -14.11 -3.28
CA ALA A 114 -2.29 -14.78 -4.59
C ALA A 114 -2.43 -13.81 -5.78
N GLY A 115 -2.74 -12.53 -5.53
CA GLY A 115 -2.85 -11.51 -6.56
C GLY A 115 -3.67 -10.31 -6.14
N LEU A 116 -3.77 -9.32 -7.03
CA LEU A 116 -4.59 -8.12 -6.84
C LEU A 116 -5.75 -8.08 -7.84
N THR A 117 -6.95 -7.73 -7.38
CA THR A 117 -8.13 -7.54 -8.25
C THR A 117 -8.73 -6.16 -8.06
N PRO A 118 -9.37 -5.53 -9.06
CA PRO A 118 -10.10 -4.28 -8.85
C PRO A 118 -11.08 -4.38 -7.67
N HIS A 119 -10.95 -3.48 -6.70
CA HIS A 119 -11.88 -3.40 -5.58
C HIS A 119 -13.17 -2.74 -6.08
N ARG A 120 -14.29 -3.44 -5.96
CA ARG A 120 -15.60 -2.89 -6.32
C ARG A 120 -16.13 -2.11 -5.12
N LEU A 121 -16.15 -0.78 -5.22
CA LEU A 121 -17.00 0.03 -4.36
C LEU A 121 -18.44 -0.44 -4.58
N ILE A 122 -19.10 -0.95 -3.54
CA ILE A 122 -20.55 -1.17 -3.58
C ILE A 122 -21.15 0.21 -3.83
N PRO A 123 -21.91 0.44 -4.92
CA PRO A 123 -22.60 1.70 -5.09
C PRO A 123 -23.53 1.85 -3.90
N THR A 124 -23.29 2.84 -3.05
CA THR A 124 -24.31 3.33 -2.12
C THR A 124 -25.41 3.92 -3.00
N GLY A 125 -26.46 3.13 -3.22
CA GLY A 125 -27.69 3.58 -3.89
C GLY A 125 -28.46 4.58 -3.06
#